data_AF-A0A5C7PV41-F1
#
_entry.id   AF-A0A5C7PV41-F1
#
_cell.length_a   1.000
_cell.length_b   1.000
_cell.length_c   1.000
_cell.angle_alpha   90.00
_cell.angle_beta   90.00
_cell.angle_gamma   90.00
#
_symmetry.space_group_name_H-M   'P 1'
#
loop_
_entity.id
_entity.type
_entity.pdbx_description
1 polymer ?
#
loop_
_entity_poly.entity_id
_entity_poly.type
_entity_poly.pdbx_seq_one_letter_code
_entity_poly.pdbx_strand_id
1 'polypeptide(L)'
;MHALEWIRTRGSRMRTISAARLRRALGRSKGTCTWCGGTCKYPRRTWCSAACFGEFERRCTRRGARYARQRDGYACVLCGLRQAAVNRLSAWLQRYEPEAWGHYRAYLQAAGFQRRNSRWLLLEVDHIRPVSAGGGLCGLENYRTLCAVCHRGVTQRVLRERKRRRR
;
A
#
# COMPACT_ATOMS: atom_id res chain seq x y z
N MET A 1 7.50 26.10 -0.25
CA MET A 1 6.49 25.01 -0.27
C MET A 1 7.09 23.71 0.27
N HIS A 2 6.45 23.11 1.27
CA HIS A 2 6.85 21.81 1.83
C HIS A 2 6.35 20.66 0.93
N ALA A 3 7.02 19.49 0.89
CA ALA A 3 6.57 18.37 0.03
C ALA A 3 5.16 17.88 0.38
N LEU A 4 4.81 17.88 1.66
CA LEU A 4 3.46 17.51 2.13
C LEU A 4 2.38 18.44 1.58
N GLU A 5 2.67 19.74 1.48
CA GLU A 5 1.76 20.73 0.92
C GLU A 5 1.52 20.49 -0.57
N TRP A 6 2.60 20.23 -1.33
CA TRP A 6 2.51 19.85 -2.74
C TRP A 6 1.73 18.56 -2.96
N ILE A 7 1.90 17.57 -2.08
CA ILE A 7 1.15 16.31 -2.13
C ILE A 7 -0.35 16.58 -1.98
N ARG A 8 -0.74 17.41 -1.00
CA ARG A 8 -2.15 17.73 -0.74
C ARG A 8 -2.80 18.42 -1.95
N THR A 9 -2.10 19.36 -2.57
CA THR A 9 -2.66 20.19 -3.65
C THR A 9 -2.54 19.56 -5.05
N ARG A 10 -1.46 18.81 -5.33
CA ARG A 10 -1.14 18.30 -6.68
C ARG A 10 -0.86 16.80 -6.75
N GLY A 11 -0.35 16.21 -5.67
CA GLY A 11 0.12 14.82 -5.67
C GLY A 11 -0.92 13.76 -5.28
N SER A 12 -2.06 14.16 -4.73
CA SER A 12 -3.02 13.27 -4.07
C SER A 12 -3.67 12.22 -4.98
N ARG A 13 -3.56 12.35 -6.31
CA ARG A 13 -4.04 11.34 -7.27
C ARG A 13 -2.92 10.43 -7.81
N MET A 14 -1.72 10.50 -7.25
CA MET A 14 -0.58 9.65 -7.63
C MET A 14 -0.40 8.50 -6.64
N ARG A 15 -0.06 7.30 -7.13
CA ARG A 15 0.28 6.16 -6.26
C ARG A 15 1.70 6.24 -5.71
N THR A 16 2.63 6.69 -6.54
CA THR A 16 4.05 6.78 -6.23
C THR A 16 4.67 7.95 -6.98
N ILE A 17 5.74 8.52 -6.44
CA ILE A 17 6.56 9.52 -7.11
C ILE A 17 8.03 9.31 -6.74
N SER A 18 8.93 9.36 -7.72
CA SER A 18 10.36 9.27 -7.46
C SER A 18 10.88 10.53 -6.79
N ALA A 19 11.96 10.42 -6.01
CA ALA A 19 12.57 11.58 -5.35
C ALA A 19 13.02 12.64 -6.37
N ALA A 20 13.53 12.23 -7.53
CA ALA A 20 13.93 13.14 -8.59
C ALA A 20 12.72 13.90 -9.18
N ARG A 21 11.59 13.21 -9.42
CA ARG A 21 10.37 13.84 -9.95
C ARG A 21 9.76 14.79 -8.92
N LEU A 22 9.71 14.41 -7.65
CA LEU A 22 9.22 15.27 -6.57
C LEU A 22 10.09 16.52 -6.41
N ARG A 23 11.43 16.36 -6.48
CA ARG A 23 12.36 17.49 -6.42
C ARG A 23 12.10 18.50 -7.55
N ARG A 24 11.95 18.02 -8.80
CA ARG A 24 11.62 18.87 -9.95
C ARG A 24 10.28 19.58 -9.78
N ALA A 25 9.26 18.84 -9.33
CA ALA A 25 7.93 19.39 -9.10
C ALA A 25 7.88 20.47 -8.01
N LEU A 26 8.85 20.46 -7.09
CA LEU A 26 9.04 21.45 -6.04
C LEU A 26 10.04 22.57 -6.40
N GLY A 27 10.62 22.54 -7.61
CA GLY A 27 11.60 23.54 -8.06
C GLY A 27 12.91 23.54 -7.26
N ARG A 28 13.34 22.39 -6.72
CA ARG A 28 14.51 22.32 -5.82
C ARG A 28 15.79 21.90 -6.53
N SER A 29 16.90 22.54 -6.16
CA SER A 29 18.26 22.21 -6.62
C SER A 29 18.85 20.98 -5.91
N LYS A 30 19.96 20.44 -6.43
CA LYS A 30 20.78 19.44 -5.72
C LYS A 30 21.35 20.07 -4.43
N GLY A 31 21.47 19.29 -3.35
CA GLY A 31 21.89 19.81 -2.04
C GLY A 31 20.74 20.38 -1.21
N THR A 32 19.59 20.64 -1.82
CA THR A 32 18.35 21.00 -1.12
C THR A 32 17.55 19.74 -0.80
N CYS A 33 17.03 19.63 0.42
CA CYS A 33 16.23 18.48 0.82
C CYS A 33 14.96 18.39 -0.04
N THR A 34 14.72 17.23 -0.64
CA THR A 34 13.54 16.97 -1.48
C THR A 34 12.23 16.94 -0.67
N TRP A 35 12.27 16.77 0.66
CA TRP A 35 11.08 16.76 1.51
C TRP A 35 10.76 18.14 2.11
N CYS A 36 11.56 18.61 3.07
CA CYS A 36 11.28 19.88 3.76
C CYS A 36 11.75 21.13 3.01
N GLY A 37 12.78 21.01 2.16
CA GLY A 37 13.38 22.15 1.45
C GLY A 37 14.57 22.78 2.17
N GLY A 38 14.95 22.30 3.36
CA GLY A 38 16.15 22.75 4.05
C GLY A 38 17.45 22.24 3.40
N THR A 39 18.56 22.87 3.74
CA THR A 39 19.90 22.51 3.24
C THR A 39 20.35 21.13 3.70
N CYS A 40 20.86 20.30 2.79
CA CYS A 40 21.49 19.03 3.13
C CYS A 40 22.98 19.25 3.40
N LYS A 41 23.42 18.99 4.64
CA LYS A 41 24.84 18.97 4.98
C LYS A 41 25.52 17.76 4.34
N TYR A 42 26.77 17.91 3.90
CA TYR A 42 27.61 16.80 3.42
C TYR A 42 27.61 15.65 4.45
N PRO A 43 27.59 14.37 4.01
CA PRO A 43 27.56 13.86 2.63
C PRO A 43 26.14 13.79 2.03
N ARG A 44 25.11 14.22 2.75
CA ARG A 44 23.71 14.10 2.27
C ARG A 44 23.43 15.08 1.13
N ARG A 45 22.70 14.62 0.12
CA ARG A 45 22.36 15.41 -1.10
C ARG A 45 20.87 15.48 -1.42
N THR A 46 20.06 14.59 -0.84
CA THR A 46 18.62 14.44 -1.15
C THR A 46 17.74 14.70 0.09
N TRP A 47 18.19 14.31 1.28
CA TRP A 47 17.42 14.41 2.51
C TRP A 47 18.29 15.05 3.59
N CYS A 48 17.77 16.03 4.34
CA CYS A 48 18.51 16.61 5.46
C CYS A 48 18.51 15.69 6.70
N SER A 49 17.55 14.78 6.81
CA SER A 49 17.37 13.89 7.96
C SER A 49 16.75 12.54 7.58
N ALA A 50 16.89 11.55 8.46
CA ALA A 50 16.20 10.26 8.33
C ALA A 50 14.67 10.44 8.39
N ALA A 51 14.18 11.41 9.17
CA ALA A 51 12.75 11.74 9.24
C ALA A 51 12.20 12.21 7.88
N CYS A 52 12.91 13.10 7.18
CA CYS A 52 12.52 13.54 5.84
C CYS A 52 12.50 12.39 4.82
N PHE A 53 13.50 11.50 4.89
CA PHE A 53 13.50 10.30 4.05
C PHE A 53 12.34 9.37 4.42
N GLY A 54 12.09 9.13 5.70
CA GLY A 54 11.05 8.22 6.17
C GLY A 54 9.62 8.68 5.83
N GLU A 55 9.36 9.99 5.82
CA GLU A 55 8.10 10.53 5.30
C GLU A 55 7.96 10.29 3.78
N PHE A 56 9.01 10.58 3.01
CA PHE A 56 9.02 10.29 1.58
C PHE A 56 8.85 8.78 1.30
N GLU A 57 9.55 7.93 2.03
CA GLU A 57 9.54 6.47 1.83
C GLU A 57 8.15 5.90 2.11
N ARG A 58 7.51 6.31 3.21
CA ARG A 58 6.17 5.86 3.60
C ARG A 58 5.09 6.35 2.64
N ARG A 59 5.18 7.59 2.15
CA ARG A 59 4.12 8.23 1.35
C ARG A 59 4.29 8.01 -0.14
N CYS A 60 5.50 8.18 -0.65
CA CYS A 60 5.75 8.33 -2.08
C CYS A 60 6.23 7.06 -2.77
N THR A 61 6.52 5.99 -2.03
CA THR A 61 7.06 4.75 -2.57
C THR A 61 6.17 3.56 -2.27
N ARG A 62 6.40 2.45 -2.97
CA ARG A 62 5.70 1.18 -2.70
C ARG A 62 5.99 0.62 -1.30
N ARG A 63 7.00 1.14 -0.59
CA ARG A 63 7.32 0.71 0.78
C ARG A 63 6.25 1.13 1.79
N GLY A 64 5.44 2.16 1.51
CA GLY A 64 4.23 2.49 2.28
C GLY A 64 3.36 1.28 2.59
N ALA A 65 3.16 0.41 1.58
CA ALA A 65 2.41 -0.83 1.73
C ALA A 65 3.06 -1.83 2.70
N ARG A 66 4.39 -1.85 2.81
CA ARG A 66 5.09 -2.71 3.79
C ARG A 66 4.79 -2.24 5.21
N TYR A 67 4.89 -0.94 5.47
CA TYR A 67 4.63 -0.38 6.79
C TYR A 67 3.16 -0.55 7.20
N ALA A 68 2.23 -0.41 6.26
CA ALA A 68 0.81 -0.68 6.50
C ALA A 68 0.59 -2.12 6.98
N ARG A 69 1.16 -3.13 6.29
CA ARG A 69 1.04 -4.53 6.71
C ARG A 69 1.65 -4.80 8.08
N GLN A 70 2.79 -4.19 8.37
CA GLN A 70 3.46 -4.34 9.66
C GLN A 70 2.60 -3.78 10.80
N ARG A 71 2.09 -2.55 10.64
CA ARG A 71 1.16 -1.94 11.60
C ARG A 71 -0.10 -2.79 11.78
N ASP A 72 -0.65 -3.32 10.69
CA ASP A 72 -1.87 -4.15 10.71
C ASP A 72 -1.59 -5.60 11.15
N GLY A 73 -0.40 -5.89 11.68
CA GLY A 73 -0.03 -7.20 12.23
C GLY A 73 -0.06 -8.35 11.22
N TYR A 74 0.10 -8.05 9.93
CA TYR A 74 -0.03 -8.99 8.81
C TYR A 74 -1.37 -9.76 8.83
N ALA A 75 -2.45 -9.04 9.13
CA ALA A 75 -3.82 -9.54 9.11
C ALA A 75 -4.75 -8.63 8.29
N CYS A 76 -5.85 -9.20 7.80
CA CYS A 76 -6.95 -8.40 7.28
C CYS A 76 -7.60 -7.62 8.44
N VAL A 77 -7.64 -6.30 8.35
CA VAL A 77 -8.22 -5.46 9.42
C VAL A 77 -9.75 -5.59 9.53
N LEU A 78 -10.41 -6.21 8.53
CA LEU A 78 -11.87 -6.38 8.54
C LEU A 78 -12.31 -7.75 9.07
N CYS A 79 -11.60 -8.83 8.72
CA CYS A 79 -12.01 -10.19 9.10
C CYS A 79 -10.98 -10.96 9.93
N GLY A 80 -9.82 -10.36 10.21
CA GLY A 80 -8.76 -11.00 11.00
C GLY A 80 -7.94 -12.06 10.26
N LEU A 81 -8.23 -12.39 8.99
CA LEU A 81 -7.49 -13.41 8.24
C LEU A 81 -5.98 -13.11 8.24
N ARG A 82 -5.18 -14.06 8.74
CA ARG A 82 -3.71 -13.97 8.79
C ARG A 82 -3.08 -14.79 7.68
N GLN A 83 -2.05 -14.24 7.03
CA GLN A 83 -1.25 -14.96 6.02
C GLN A 83 -0.70 -16.29 6.57
N ALA A 84 -0.23 -16.28 7.82
CA ALA A 84 0.34 -17.45 8.48
C ALA A 84 -0.69 -18.56 8.76
N ALA A 85 -1.98 -18.22 8.95
CA ALA A 85 -3.01 -19.22 9.21
C ALA A 85 -3.27 -20.07 7.98
N VAL A 86 -3.42 -19.44 6.82
CA VAL A 86 -3.64 -20.17 5.56
C VAL A 86 -2.39 -20.90 5.08
N ASN A 87 -1.19 -20.35 5.31
CA ASN A 87 0.04 -21.09 5.00
C ASN A 87 0.10 -22.41 5.79
N ARG A 88 -0.22 -22.37 7.09
CA ARG A 88 -0.27 -23.58 7.94
C ARG A 88 -1.33 -24.56 7.47
N LEU A 89 -2.55 -24.08 7.21
CA LEU A 89 -3.64 -24.92 6.71
C LEU A 89 -3.30 -25.53 5.33
N SER A 90 -2.72 -24.76 4.42
CA SER A 90 -2.32 -25.23 3.09
C SER A 90 -1.26 -26.33 3.18
N ALA A 91 -0.25 -26.16 4.05
CA ALA A 91 0.78 -27.17 4.25
C ALA A 91 0.23 -28.45 4.89
N TRP A 92 -0.70 -28.31 5.84
CA TRP A 92 -1.37 -29.44 6.46
C TRP A 92 -2.24 -30.22 5.46
N LEU A 93 -3.12 -29.53 4.72
CA LEU A 93 -3.98 -30.16 3.70
C LEU A 93 -3.15 -30.84 2.62
N GLN A 94 -2.07 -30.21 2.14
CA GLN A 94 -1.19 -30.82 1.14
C GLN A 94 -0.55 -32.13 1.63
N ARG A 95 -0.28 -32.24 2.94
CA ARG A 95 0.41 -33.39 3.51
C ARG A 95 -0.54 -34.51 3.92
N TYR A 96 -1.69 -34.17 4.49
CA TYR A 96 -2.55 -35.14 5.16
C TYR A 96 -3.90 -35.34 4.45
N GLU A 97 -4.37 -34.36 3.68
CA GLU A 97 -5.70 -34.37 3.05
C GLU A 97 -5.65 -33.87 1.59
N PRO A 98 -5.01 -34.61 0.65
CA PRO A 98 -4.73 -34.11 -0.70
C PRO A 98 -5.98 -33.77 -1.53
N GLU A 99 -7.09 -34.49 -1.33
CA GLU A 99 -8.36 -34.20 -2.00
C GLU A 99 -8.94 -32.86 -1.51
N ALA A 100 -8.98 -32.66 -0.18
CA ALA A 100 -9.41 -31.41 0.42
C ALA A 100 -8.50 -30.23 0.02
N TRP A 101 -7.19 -30.47 -0.16
CA TRP A 101 -6.27 -29.48 -0.71
C TRP A 101 -6.71 -29.03 -2.12
N GLY A 102 -7.13 -29.95 -2.99
CA GLY A 102 -7.64 -29.64 -4.32
C GLY A 102 -8.80 -28.64 -4.28
N HIS A 103 -9.81 -28.91 -3.45
CA HIS A 103 -10.96 -28.03 -3.25
C HIS A 103 -10.57 -26.69 -2.62
N TYR A 104 -9.72 -26.70 -1.58
CA TYR A 104 -9.27 -25.49 -0.93
C TYR A 104 -8.46 -24.59 -1.87
N ARG A 105 -7.60 -25.18 -2.70
CA ARG A 105 -6.84 -24.48 -3.75
C ARG A 105 -7.77 -23.81 -4.76
N ALA A 106 -8.81 -24.52 -5.22
CA ALA A 106 -9.81 -23.98 -6.12
C ALA A 106 -10.58 -22.81 -5.49
N TYR A 107 -10.97 -22.94 -4.22
CA TYR A 107 -11.57 -21.85 -3.45
C TYR A 107 -10.64 -20.63 -3.39
N LEU A 108 -9.36 -20.80 -3.06
CA LEU A 108 -8.42 -19.69 -2.97
C LEU A 108 -8.33 -18.91 -4.30
N GLN A 109 -8.28 -19.64 -5.41
CA GLN A 109 -8.27 -19.06 -6.75
C GLN A 109 -9.57 -18.29 -7.05
N ALA A 110 -10.74 -18.89 -6.81
CA ALA A 110 -12.04 -18.26 -7.04
C ALA A 110 -12.28 -17.02 -6.16
N ALA A 111 -11.81 -17.07 -4.91
CA ALA A 111 -11.82 -15.95 -3.97
C ALA A 111 -10.91 -14.80 -4.42
N GLY A 112 -10.06 -15.00 -5.44
CA GLY A 112 -9.20 -13.98 -6.02
C GLY A 112 -7.86 -13.81 -5.31
N PHE A 113 -7.48 -14.75 -4.45
CA PHE A 113 -6.16 -14.73 -3.83
C PHE A 113 -5.07 -14.94 -4.88
N GLN A 114 -3.97 -14.19 -4.77
CA GLN A 114 -2.90 -14.22 -5.76
C GLN A 114 -1.88 -15.30 -5.41
N ARG A 115 -1.16 -15.83 -6.41
CA ARG A 115 -0.04 -16.76 -6.19
C ARG A 115 1.27 -16.09 -6.57
N ARG A 116 2.26 -16.13 -5.68
CA ARG A 116 3.59 -15.52 -5.91
C ARG A 116 4.68 -16.38 -5.28
N ASN A 117 5.72 -16.72 -6.06
CA ASN A 117 6.82 -17.59 -5.64
C ASN A 117 6.32 -18.87 -4.95
N SER A 118 5.35 -19.54 -5.60
CA SER A 118 4.69 -20.75 -5.11
C SER A 118 3.94 -20.63 -3.77
N ARG A 119 3.72 -19.41 -3.26
CA ARG A 119 2.91 -19.16 -2.05
C ARG A 119 1.67 -18.33 -2.40
N TRP A 120 0.57 -18.58 -1.70
CA TRP A 120 -0.62 -17.73 -1.80
C TRP A 120 -0.36 -16.41 -1.09
N LEU A 121 -0.52 -15.29 -1.78
CA LEU A 121 -0.54 -13.95 -1.20
C LEU A 121 -1.98 -13.58 -0.91
N LEU A 122 -2.30 -13.51 0.38
CA LEU A 122 -3.68 -13.36 0.82
C LEU A 122 -4.04 -11.94 1.16
N LEU A 123 -3.02 -11.11 1.40
CA LEU A 123 -3.17 -9.77 1.92
C LEU A 123 -2.68 -8.72 0.92
N GLU A 124 -3.60 -7.83 0.61
CA GLU A 124 -3.41 -6.66 -0.23
C GLU A 124 -3.43 -5.40 0.64
N VAL A 125 -2.89 -4.31 0.10
CA VAL A 125 -2.95 -3.01 0.76
C VAL A 125 -3.87 -2.11 -0.05
N ASP A 126 -4.94 -1.69 0.62
CA ASP A 126 -5.96 -0.80 0.09
C ASP A 126 -5.74 0.63 0.60
N HIS A 127 -6.22 1.60 -0.18
CA HIS A 127 -6.31 2.99 0.27
C HIS A 127 -7.74 3.24 0.77
N ILE A 128 -7.89 3.64 2.05
CA ILE A 128 -9.20 3.92 2.67
C ILE A 128 -9.98 4.95 1.82
N ARG A 129 -9.34 6.08 1.53
CA ARG A 129 -9.73 6.98 0.44
C ARG A 129 -8.98 6.55 -0.81
N PRO A 130 -9.66 6.15 -1.89
CA PRO A 130 -8.99 5.68 -3.09
C PRO A 130 -8.20 6.79 -3.78
N VAL A 131 -7.14 6.42 -4.47
CA VAL A 131 -6.26 7.34 -5.22
C VAL A 131 -7.04 8.17 -6.24
N SER A 132 -8.03 7.58 -6.91
CA SER A 132 -8.92 8.29 -7.85
C SER A 132 -9.75 9.40 -7.19
N ALA A 133 -9.94 9.35 -5.87
CA ALA A 133 -10.60 10.37 -5.09
C ALA A 133 -9.62 11.29 -4.34
N GLY A 134 -8.31 11.23 -4.61
CA GLY A 134 -7.30 12.05 -3.94
C GLY A 134 -6.72 11.44 -2.66
N GLY A 135 -6.68 10.12 -2.53
CA GLY A 135 -6.04 9.43 -1.38
C GLY A 135 -4.66 8.84 -1.64
N GLY A 136 -4.00 9.22 -2.73
CA GLY A 136 -2.63 8.83 -3.07
C GLY A 136 -1.56 9.67 -2.38
N LEU A 137 -0.31 9.21 -2.48
CA LEU A 137 0.86 9.75 -1.77
C LEU A 137 0.58 10.03 -0.27
N CYS A 138 -0.19 9.14 0.35
CA CYS A 138 -0.73 9.32 1.68
C CYS A 138 0.18 8.72 2.75
N GLY A 139 -0.01 9.11 4.01
CA GLY A 139 0.64 8.43 5.12
C GLY A 139 -0.07 7.12 5.44
N LEU A 140 0.36 6.48 6.52
CA LEU A 140 -0.22 5.21 6.94
C LEU A 140 -1.70 5.34 7.29
N GLU A 141 -2.14 6.50 7.76
CA GLU A 141 -3.53 6.81 8.10
C GLU A 141 -4.55 6.47 7.00
N ASN A 142 -4.13 6.47 5.73
CA ASN A 142 -5.01 6.16 4.60
C ASN A 142 -4.75 4.77 3.98
N TYR A 143 -3.87 3.97 4.57
CA TYR A 143 -3.67 2.57 4.19
C TYR A 143 -4.39 1.62 5.13
N ARG A 144 -4.85 0.49 4.59
CA ARG A 144 -5.28 -0.67 5.38
C ARG A 144 -4.96 -1.98 4.67
N THR A 145 -4.67 -3.01 5.45
CA THR A 145 -4.40 -4.35 4.96
C THR A 145 -5.68 -5.16 4.90
N LEU A 146 -6.02 -5.70 3.73
CA LEU A 146 -7.24 -6.45 3.49
C LEU A 146 -6.94 -7.79 2.84
N CYS A 147 -7.77 -8.80 3.10
CA CYS A 147 -7.75 -10.01 2.28
C CYS A 147 -8.41 -9.76 0.91
N ALA A 148 -8.12 -10.59 -0.10
CA ALA A 148 -8.67 -10.43 -1.45
C ALA A 148 -10.22 -10.36 -1.47
N VAL A 149 -10.88 -11.18 -0.65
CA VAL A 149 -12.35 -11.18 -0.53
C VAL A 149 -12.88 -9.86 0.04
N CYS A 150 -12.34 -9.41 1.18
CA CYS A 150 -12.73 -8.15 1.80
C CYS A 150 -12.41 -6.94 0.90
N HIS A 151 -11.25 -6.96 0.21
CA HIS A 151 -10.85 -5.89 -0.70
C HIS A 151 -11.77 -5.80 -1.92
N ARG A 152 -12.20 -6.94 -2.47
CA ARG A 152 -13.22 -6.99 -3.53
C ARG A 152 -14.53 -6.35 -3.06
N GLY A 153 -15.00 -6.67 -1.86
CA GLY A 153 -16.20 -6.07 -1.27
C GLY A 153 -16.10 -4.55 -1.09
N VAL A 154 -14.97 -4.08 -0.58
CA VAL A 154 -14.67 -2.63 -0.50
C VAL A 154 -14.69 -1.97 -1.87
N THR A 155 -14.01 -2.57 -2.86
CA THR A 155 -13.93 -2.03 -4.22
C THR A 155 -15.31 -1.89 -4.84
N GLN A 156 -16.16 -2.91 -4.68
CA GLN A 156 -17.55 -2.86 -5.16
C GLN A 156 -18.35 -1.74 -4.49
N ARG A 157 -18.20 -1.54 -3.18
CA ARG A 157 -18.85 -0.44 -2.45
C ARG A 157 -18.42 0.93 -3.00
N VAL A 158 -17.11 1.15 -3.15
CA VAL A 158 -16.55 2.39 -3.71
C VAL A 158 -17.06 2.64 -5.14
N LEU A 159 -17.12 1.60 -5.98
CA LEU A 159 -17.64 1.73 -7.34
C LEU A 159 -19.13 2.10 -7.36
N ARG A 160 -19.96 1.49 -6.49
CA ARG A 160 -21.38 1.83 -6.34
C ARG A 160 -21.57 3.28 -5.92
N GLU A 161 -20.82 3.75 -4.93
CA GLU A 161 -20.87 5.13 -4.45
C GLU A 161 -20.44 6.13 -5.54
N ARG A 162 -19.39 5.83 -6.30
CA ARG A 162 -18.95 6.67 -7.43
C ARG A 162 -20.00 6.76 -8.53
N LYS A 163 -20.71 5.65 -8.83
CA LYS A 163 -21.81 5.65 -9.80
C LYS A 163 -22.96 6.52 -9.33
N ARG A 164 -23.29 6.50 -8.03
CA ARG A 164 -24.33 7.35 -7.43
C ARG A 164 -24.00 8.84 -7.51
N ARG A 165 -22.75 9.24 -7.25
CA ARG A 165 -22.31 10.66 -7.31
C ARG A 165 -22.21 11.26 -8.72
N ARG A 166 -22.30 10.42 -9.76
CA ARG A 166 -22.26 10.84 -11.17
C ARG A 166 -23.66 10.96 -11.79
N ARG A 167 -24.68 10.51 -11.07
CA ARG A 167 -26.08 10.71 -11.38
C ARG A 167 -26.55 11.94 -10.63
#